data_AF-A0A3B9T209-F1
#
_entry.id   AF-A0A3B9T209-F1
#
_cell.length_a   1.000
_cell.length_b   1.000
_cell.length_c   1.000
_cell.angle_alpha   90.00
_cell.angle_beta   90.00
_cell.angle_gamma   90.00
#
_symmetry.space_group_name_H-M   'P 1'
#
loop_
_entity.id
_entity.type
_entity.pdbx_description
1 polymer ?
#
loop_
_entity_poly.entity_id
_entity_poly.type
_entity_poly.pdbx_seq_one_letter_code
_entity_poly.pdbx_strand_id
1 'polypeptide(L)'
;FIYDNIMYAELNTKSDFCMECGYDGEIKIVEEEGSGKLVWECPNCHNRDQSKMNIARRTCGYIGTQYWNQGRTAEIKDRVLHL
;
A
#
# COMPACT_ATOMS: atom_id res chain seq x y z
N PHE A 1 -11.25 -8.97 -23.98
CA PHE A 1 -9.81 -9.32 -24.10
C PHE A 1 -9.33 -10.20 -22.96
N ILE A 2 -9.28 -9.71 -21.70
CA ILE A 2 -8.85 -10.54 -20.56
C ILE A 2 -9.66 -11.84 -20.46
N TYR A 3 -10.99 -11.75 -20.51
CA TYR A 3 -11.90 -12.91 -20.39
C TYR A 3 -11.79 -13.94 -21.52
N ASP A 4 -11.31 -13.54 -22.70
CA ASP A 4 -11.28 -14.39 -23.90
C ASP A 4 -9.90 -15.01 -24.16
N ASN A 5 -8.84 -14.48 -23.54
CA ASN A 5 -7.45 -14.83 -23.85
C ASN A 5 -6.61 -15.26 -22.64
N ILE A 6 -7.06 -14.99 -21.41
CA ILE A 6 -6.27 -15.24 -20.20
C ILE A 6 -6.96 -16.29 -19.33
N MET A 7 -6.26 -17.39 -19.04
CA MET A 7 -6.79 -18.48 -18.20
C MET A 7 -7.03 -18.08 -16.74
N TYR A 8 -6.21 -17.16 -16.21
CA TYR A 8 -6.32 -16.68 -14.85
C TYR A 8 -5.79 -15.25 -14.73
N ALA A 9 -6.63 -14.35 -14.22
CA ALA A 9 -6.28 -12.96 -13.97
C ALA A 9 -6.89 -12.51 -12.64
N GLU A 10 -6.15 -11.70 -11.90
CA GLU A 10 -6.62 -11.08 -10.66
C GLU A 10 -6.38 -9.57 -10.71
N LEU A 11 -7.32 -8.80 -10.17
CA LEU A 11 -7.18 -7.36 -10.02
C LEU A 11 -6.72 -7.04 -8.60
N ASN A 12 -5.70 -6.19 -8.50
CA ASN A 12 -5.20 -5.71 -7.23
C ASN A 12 -5.94 -4.43 -6.85
N THR A 13 -6.66 -4.47 -5.72
CA THR A 13 -7.21 -3.27 -5.08
C THR A 13 -6.34 -2.93 -3.88
N LYS A 14 -6.06 -1.65 -3.69
CA LYS A 14 -5.38 -1.15 -2.49
C LYS A 14 -6.40 -1.08 -1.37
N SER A 15 -6.28 -1.97 -0.40
CA SER A 15 -7.21 -2.08 0.74
C SER A 15 -6.46 -1.67 2.01
N ASP A 16 -6.64 -0.43 2.44
CA ASP A 16 -6.03 0.10 3.65
C ASP A 16 -7.07 0.61 4.63
N PHE A 17 -6.69 0.65 5.90
CA PHE A 17 -7.54 1.18 6.97
C PHE A 17 -6.71 1.82 8.08
N CYS A 18 -7.08 3.03 8.47
CA CYS A 18 -6.52 3.73 9.62
C CYS A 18 -7.46 3.61 10.83
N MET A 19 -7.00 2.96 11.90
CA MET A 19 -7.81 2.76 13.12
C MET A 19 -7.99 4.03 13.95
N GLU A 20 -7.15 5.06 13.75
CA GLU A 20 -7.25 6.31 14.53
C GLU A 20 -8.36 7.24 14.06
N CYS A 21 -8.54 7.37 12.74
CA CYS A 21 -9.53 8.29 12.16
C CYS A 21 -10.62 7.58 11.34
N GLY A 22 -10.54 6.26 11.16
CA GLY A 22 -11.49 5.49 10.37
C GLY A 22 -11.34 5.62 8.86
N TYR A 23 -10.26 6.23 8.37
CA TYR A 23 -9.99 6.38 6.93
C TYR A 23 -9.75 5.02 6.27
N ASP A 24 -10.48 4.74 5.18
CA ASP A 24 -10.50 3.47 4.43
C ASP A 24 -9.97 3.61 2.99
N GLY A 25 -9.37 4.76 2.66
CA GLY A 25 -8.73 5.01 1.36
C GLY A 25 -7.25 4.61 1.34
N GLU A 26 -6.57 4.91 0.22
CA GLU A 26 -5.16 4.58 0.06
C GLU A 26 -4.26 5.37 1.04
N ILE A 27 -3.50 4.65 1.86
CA ILE A 27 -2.46 5.21 2.74
C ILE A 27 -1.23 5.52 1.89
N LYS A 28 -0.65 6.70 2.09
CA LYS A 28 0.45 7.20 1.25
C LYS A 28 1.81 6.83 1.84
N ILE A 29 2.77 6.66 0.95
CA ILE A 29 4.19 6.55 1.32
C ILE A 29 4.80 7.94 1.14
N VAL A 30 5.27 8.53 2.23
CA VAL A 30 5.93 9.83 2.25
C VAL A 30 7.41 9.65 2.58
N GLU A 31 8.23 10.59 2.14
CA GLU A 31 9.65 10.63 2.49
C GLU A 31 9.84 11.53 3.71
N GLU A 32 10.53 11.02 4.73
CA GLU A 32 10.81 11.75 5.94
C GLU A 32 11.95 12.77 5.71
N GLU A 33 11.67 14.04 5.99
CA GLU A 33 12.64 15.13 5.83
C GLU A 33 13.91 14.87 6.64
N GLY A 34 15.06 14.96 5.96
CA GLY A 34 16.39 14.82 6.57
C GLY A 34 16.92 13.39 6.68
N SER A 35 16.07 12.36 6.67
CA SER A 35 16.51 10.96 6.72
C SER A 35 16.42 10.24 5.37
N GLY A 36 15.55 10.72 4.47
CA GLY A 36 15.26 10.08 3.17
C GLY A 36 14.53 8.74 3.31
N LYS A 37 14.02 8.42 4.51
CA LYS A 37 13.31 7.16 4.76
C LYS A 37 11.88 7.25 4.26
N LEU A 38 11.42 6.18 3.63
CA LEU A 38 10.04 6.02 3.24
C LEU A 38 9.22 5.52 4.42
N VAL A 39 8.18 6.29 4.76
CA VAL A 39 7.25 6.00 5.86
C VAL A 39 5.81 6.02 5.36
N TRP A 40 4.97 5.19 5.97
CA TRP A 40 3.54 5.16 5.68
C TRP A 40 2.83 6.21 6.52
N GLU A 41 2.01 7.03 5.88
CA GLU A 41 1.29 8.12 6.52
C GLU A 41 -0.17 8.16 6.05
N CYS A 42 -1.08 8.20 7.01
CA CYS A 42 -2.50 8.42 6.73
C CYS A 42 -2.72 9.83 6.17
N PRO A 43 -3.33 10.00 4.98
CA PRO A 43 -3.55 11.32 4.39
C PRO A 43 -4.63 12.15 5.12
N ASN A 44 -5.41 11.54 6.01
CA ASN A 44 -6.50 12.21 6.72
C ASN A 44 -6.07 12.76 8.09
N CYS A 45 -5.37 11.96 8.90
CA CYS A 45 -4.94 12.36 10.26
C CYS A 45 -3.43 12.40 10.46
N HIS A 46 -2.63 12.11 9.42
CA HIS A 46 -1.17 12.00 9.49
C HIS A 46 -0.65 10.96 10.49
N ASN A 47 -1.48 9.97 10.84
CA ASN A 47 -1.04 8.85 11.67
C ASN A 47 0.09 8.08 10.96
N ARG A 48 1.17 7.82 11.70
CA ARG A 48 2.34 7.03 11.30
C ARG A 48 2.54 5.79 12.17
N ASP A 49 1.68 5.56 13.17
CA ASP A 49 1.69 4.39 14.03
C ASP A 49 1.22 3.15 13.25
N GLN A 50 2.18 2.30 12.92
CA GLN A 50 1.97 1.05 12.19
C GLN A 50 1.08 0.05 12.94
N SER A 51 1.01 0.12 14.28
CA SER A 51 0.16 -0.79 15.06
C SER A 51 -1.34 -0.46 14.94
N LYS A 52 -1.66 0.76 14.52
CA LYS A 52 -3.01 1.28 14.34
C LYS A 52 -3.37 1.49 12.87
N MET A 53 -2.63 0.86 11.97
CA MET A 53 -2.87 0.91 10.54
C MET A 53 -2.81 -0.49 9.96
N ASN A 54 -3.79 -0.79 9.10
CA ASN A 54 -3.80 -2.00 8.29
C ASN A 54 -3.53 -1.59 6.86
N ILE A 55 -2.40 -2.04 6.31
CA ILE A 55 -2.05 -1.80 4.91
C ILE A 55 -1.92 -3.16 4.23
N ALA A 56 -2.89 -3.50 3.38
CA ALA A 56 -2.88 -4.77 2.66
C ALA A 56 -2.39 -4.55 1.22
N ARG A 57 -1.33 -5.24 0.83
CA ARG A 57 -0.83 -5.23 -0.56
C ARG A 57 -0.60 -6.64 -1.04
N ARG A 58 -0.90 -6.87 -2.32
CA ARG A 58 -0.47 -8.09 -2.99
C ARG A 58 0.99 -7.95 -3.42
N THR A 59 1.81 -8.84 -2.88
CA THR A 59 3.23 -8.93 -3.18
C THR A 59 3.57 -10.36 -3.52
N CYS A 60 4.18 -10.58 -4.69
CA CYS A 60 4.53 -11.93 -5.18
C CYS A 60 3.33 -12.90 -5.25
N GLY A 61 2.14 -12.41 -5.60
CA GLY A 61 0.93 -13.22 -5.76
C GLY A 61 0.07 -13.36 -4.48
N TYR A 62 0.60 -13.05 -3.30
CA TYR A 62 -0.12 -13.16 -2.02
C TYR A 62 -0.41 -11.81 -1.38
N ILE A 63 -1.53 -11.70 -0.68
CA ILE A 63 -1.89 -10.52 0.11
C ILE A 63 -1.16 -10.61 1.46
N GLY A 64 -0.37 -9.59 1.77
CA GLY A 64 0.30 -9.43 3.06
C GLY A 64 -0.11 -8.13 3.73
N THR A 65 -0.14 -8.16 5.07
CA THR A 65 -0.39 -6.99 5.94
C THR A 65 0.84 -6.56 6.73
N GLN A 66 1.97 -7.28 6.57
CA GLN A 66 3.22 -6.94 7.22
C GLN A 66 3.94 -5.85 6.44
N TYR A 67 4.58 -4.95 7.19
CA TYR A 67 5.41 -3.89 6.62
C TYR A 67 6.65 -4.45 5.93
N TRP A 68 6.96 -3.87 4.77
CA TRP A 68 8.10 -4.25 3.96
C TRP A 68 9.34 -3.42 4.32
N ASN A 69 10.51 -3.92 3.93
CA ASN A 69 11.76 -3.15 4.01
C ASN A 69 11.74 -1.92 3.07
N GLN A 70 12.74 -1.05 3.20
CA GLN A 70 12.80 0.22 2.44
C GLN A 70 12.82 0.00 0.93
N GLY A 71 13.60 -0.96 0.42
CA GLY A 71 13.69 -1.22 -1.02
C GLY A 71 12.36 -1.71 -1.61
N ARG A 72 11.65 -2.58 -0.91
CA ARG A 72 10.33 -3.06 -1.33
C ARG A 72 9.25 -1.98 -1.18
N THR A 73 9.35 -1.13 -0.16
CA THR A 73 8.47 0.05 0.00
C THR A 73 8.65 1.03 -1.16
N ALA A 74 9.89 1.25 -1.61
CA ALA A 74 10.18 2.06 -2.79
C ALA A 74 9.56 1.44 -4.06
N GLU A 75 9.75 0.13 -4.28
CA GLU A 75 9.14 -0.57 -5.42
C GLU A 75 7.61 -0.48 -5.40
N ILE A 76 6.97 -0.58 -4.23
CA ILE A 76 5.52 -0.43 -4.07
C ILE A 76 5.07 1.01 -4.39
N LYS A 77 5.85 2.02 -3.99
CA LYS A 77 5.56 3.44 -4.24
C LYS A 77 5.52 3.75 -5.74
N ASP A 78 6.40 3.13 -6.52
CA ASP A 78 6.52 3.37 -7.96
C ASP A 78 5.47 2.63 -8.80
N ARG A 79 4.65 1.77 -8.19
CA ARG A 79 3.59 1.04 -8.91
C ARG A 79 2.47 1.98 -9.34
N VAL A 80 2.12 1.91 -10.61
CA VAL A 80 0.96 2.60 -11.18
C VAL A 80 -0.23 1.65 -11.37
N LEU A 81 -1.44 2.18 -11.26
CA LEU A 81 -2.66 1.43 -11.53
C LEU A 81 -2.93 1.46 -13.04
N HIS A 82 -2.87 0.29 -13.68
CA HIS A 82 -3.22 0.10 -15.08
C HIS A 82 -4.68 -0.38 -15.17
N LEU A 83 -5.62 0.56 -15.28
CA LEU A 83 -7.05 0.31 -15.50
C LEU A 83 -7.37 0.22 -17.00
#